data_AF-X1FVT5-F1
#
_entry.id   AF-X1FVT5-F1
#
_cell.length_a   1.000
_cell.length_b   1.000
_cell.length_c   1.000
_cell.angle_alpha   90.00
_cell.angle_beta   90.00
_cell.angle_gamma   90.00
#
_symmetry.space_group_name_H-M   'P 1'
#
loop_
_entity.id
_entity.type
_entity.pdbx_description
1 polymer ?
#
loop_
_entity_poly.entity_id
_entity_poly.type
_entity_poly.pdbx_seq_one_letter_code
_entity_poly.pdbx_strand_id
1 'polypeptide(L)'
;RNYKKNNSKKIIYYDKLTELMEHEAQFKAFLILEQVGSMGMEDLRMALGSPIVLVKKIVQNLQDVDLVEINDVDKIVVKKIE
;
A
#
# COMPACT_ATOMS: atom_id res chain seq x y z
N ARG A 1 -5.65 -7.19 31.60
CA ARG A 1 -6.74 -6.70 30.71
C ARG A 1 -6.26 -5.75 29.58
N ASN A 2 -4.95 -5.50 29.38
CA ASN A 2 -4.44 -4.55 28.37
C ASN A 2 -3.87 -5.13 27.05
N TYR A 3 -3.74 -6.45 26.90
CA TYR A 3 -3.13 -7.04 25.69
C TYR A 3 -4.02 -7.00 24.44
N LYS A 4 -5.34 -7.00 24.59
CA LYS A 4 -6.29 -6.97 23.46
C LYS A 4 -6.38 -5.60 22.77
N LYS A 5 -6.13 -4.49 23.48
CA LYS A 5 -6.26 -3.13 22.93
C LYS A 5 -5.06 -2.68 22.08
N ASN A 6 -3.85 -3.18 22.35
CA ASN A 6 -2.67 -2.84 21.55
C ASN A 6 -2.51 -3.70 20.30
N ASN A 7 -3.12 -4.89 20.27
CA ASN A 7 -3.05 -5.76 19.10
C ASN A 7 -4.20 -5.55 18.10
N SER A 8 -5.30 -4.91 18.47
CA SER A 8 -6.42 -4.69 17.54
C SER A 8 -6.02 -3.85 16.33
N LYS A 9 -5.15 -2.83 16.50
CA LYS A 9 -4.61 -2.03 15.38
C LYS A 9 -3.81 -2.88 14.40
N LYS A 10 -2.95 -3.77 14.93
CA LYS A 10 -2.14 -4.69 14.11
C LYS A 10 -3.03 -5.72 13.40
N ILE A 11 -4.01 -6.28 14.11
CA ILE A 11 -4.95 -7.25 13.55
C ILE A 11 -5.73 -6.64 12.38
N ILE A 12 -6.29 -5.43 12.54
CA ILE A 12 -7.03 -4.75 11.45
C ILE A 12 -6.12 -4.48 10.23
N TYR A 13 -4.85 -4.14 10.45
CA TYR A 13 -3.91 -3.96 9.34
C TYR A 13 -3.58 -5.25 8.60
N TYR A 14 -3.36 -6.34 9.32
CA TYR A 14 -3.14 -7.65 8.72
C TYR A 14 -4.40 -8.19 8.02
N ASP A 15 -5.59 -7.88 8.53
CA ASP A 15 -6.85 -8.22 7.84
C ASP A 15 -6.96 -7.45 6.50
N LYS A 16 -6.61 -6.15 6.46
CA LYS A 16 -6.55 -5.37 5.20
C LYS A 16 -5.55 -5.93 4.20
N LEU A 17 -4.39 -6.40 4.68
CA LEU A 17 -3.38 -7.05 3.84
C LEU A 17 -3.90 -8.37 3.26
N THR A 18 -4.77 -9.09 3.97
CA THR A 18 -5.29 -10.40 3.54
C THR A 18 -6.13 -10.28 2.27
N GLU A 19 -7.02 -9.29 2.17
CA GLU A 19 -7.80 -9.04 0.95
C GLU A 19 -6.91 -8.61 -0.23
N LEU A 20 -5.81 -7.90 0.04
CA LEU A 20 -4.85 -7.49 -1.00
C LEU A 20 -3.95 -8.62 -1.46
N MET A 21 -3.67 -9.60 -0.60
CA MET A 21 -2.89 -10.79 -0.95
C MET A 21 -3.61 -11.67 -1.98
N GLU A 22 -4.95 -11.60 -2.06
CA GLU A 22 -5.72 -12.25 -3.12
C GLU A 22 -5.48 -11.62 -4.51
N HIS A 23 -4.92 -10.40 -4.53
CA HIS A 23 -4.63 -9.65 -5.73
C HIS A 23 -3.11 -9.40 -5.88
N GLU A 24 -2.45 -10.35 -6.55
CA GLU A 24 -0.98 -10.39 -6.74
C GLU A 24 -0.35 -9.03 -7.12
N ALA A 25 -0.99 -8.27 -8.02
CA ALA A 25 -0.48 -6.99 -8.48
C ALA A 25 -0.50 -5.89 -7.39
N GLN A 26 -1.52 -5.88 -6.54
CA GLN A 26 -1.64 -4.90 -5.46
C GLN A 26 -0.68 -5.21 -4.33
N PHE A 27 -0.54 -6.50 -3.99
CA PHE A 27 0.43 -6.94 -3.00
C PHE A 27 1.87 -6.64 -3.42
N LYS A 28 2.24 -6.90 -4.69
CA LYS A 28 3.56 -6.53 -5.22
C LYS A 28 3.81 -5.03 -5.16
N ALA A 29 2.83 -4.22 -5.57
CA ALA A 29 2.95 -2.76 -5.52
C ALA A 29 3.18 -2.25 -4.09
N PHE A 30 2.42 -2.79 -3.13
CA PHE A 30 2.56 -2.46 -1.72
C PHE A 30 3.97 -2.80 -1.20
N LEU A 31 4.48 -4.00 -1.46
CA LEU A 31 5.81 -4.42 -1.00
C LEU A 31 6.93 -3.55 -1.59
N ILE A 32 6.85 -3.20 -2.88
CA ILE A 32 7.82 -2.31 -3.52
C ILE A 32 7.81 -0.94 -2.83
N LEU A 33 6.62 -0.38 -2.60
CA LEU A 33 6.46 0.91 -1.91
C LEU A 33 6.98 0.86 -0.47
N GLU A 34 6.73 -0.23 0.26
CA GLU A 34 7.22 -0.42 1.63
C GLU A 34 8.76 -0.49 1.69
N GLN A 35 9.38 -1.21 0.75
CA GLN A 35 10.84 -1.37 0.70
C GLN A 35 11.57 -0.11 0.24
N VAL A 36 11.01 0.62 -0.74
CA VAL A 36 11.61 1.85 -1.28
C VAL A 36 11.27 3.07 -0.43
N GLY A 37 10.17 3.02 0.32
CA GLY A 37 9.67 4.07 1.21
C GLY A 37 8.81 5.12 0.50
N SER A 38 9.28 5.69 -0.60
CA SER A 38 8.51 6.63 -1.43
C SER A 38 8.92 6.54 -2.89
N MET A 39 7.96 6.59 -3.82
CA MET A 39 8.28 6.63 -5.26
C MET A 39 7.22 7.37 -6.07
N GLY A 40 7.60 7.84 -7.26
CA GLY A 40 6.66 8.44 -8.19
C GLY A 40 5.79 7.37 -8.88
N MET A 41 4.65 7.80 -9.43
CA MET A 41 3.74 6.94 -10.19
C MET A 41 4.44 6.27 -11.39
N GLU A 42 5.35 7.00 -12.05
CA GLU A 42 6.09 6.50 -13.21
C GLU A 42 7.17 5.46 -12.82
N ASP A 43 7.82 5.65 -11.67
CA ASP A 43 8.77 4.68 -11.14
C ASP A 43 8.06 3.37 -10.76
N LEU A 44 6.89 3.50 -10.12
CA LEU A 44 6.06 2.34 -9.78
C LEU A 44 5.59 1.61 -11.04
N ARG A 45 5.27 2.34 -12.11
CA ARG A 45 4.94 1.77 -13.42
C ARG A 45 6.08 0.93 -13.98
N MET A 46 7.30 1.44 -13.93
CA MET A 46 8.49 0.72 -14.39
C MET A 46 8.76 -0.53 -13.53
N ALA A 47 8.63 -0.41 -12.20
CA ALA A 47 8.85 -1.52 -11.28
C ALA A 47 7.82 -2.65 -11.43
N LEU A 48 6.55 -2.31 -11.68
CA LEU A 48 5.47 -3.27 -11.90
C LEU A 48 5.41 -3.83 -13.32
N GLY A 49 6.17 -3.26 -14.27
CA GLY A 49 6.10 -3.64 -15.69
C GLY A 49 4.70 -3.53 -16.28
N SER A 50 3.86 -2.66 -15.74
CA SER A 50 2.42 -2.61 -16.01
C SER A 50 2.01 -1.29 -16.67
N PRO A 51 0.95 -1.26 -17.52
CA PRO A 51 0.38 -0.03 -18.06
C PRO A 51 0.00 0.98 -16.97
N ILE A 52 0.25 2.28 -17.22
CA ILE A 52 0.00 3.36 -16.25
C ILE A 52 -1.45 3.38 -15.70
N VAL A 53 -2.43 3.01 -16.52
CA VAL A 53 -3.85 2.97 -16.11
C VAL A 53 -4.09 1.90 -15.03
N LEU A 54 -3.44 0.74 -15.16
CA LEU A 54 -3.53 -0.32 -14.16
C LEU A 54 -2.80 0.08 -12.88
N VAL A 55 -1.64 0.72 -12.98
CA VAL A 55 -0.88 1.22 -11.84
C VAL A 55 -1.70 2.25 -11.05
N LYS A 56 -2.34 3.20 -11.74
CA LYS A 56 -3.25 4.17 -11.12
C LYS A 56 -4.40 3.49 -10.38
N LYS A 57 -5.01 2.46 -10.97
CA LYS A 57 -6.07 1.67 -10.32
C LYS A 57 -5.55 0.93 -9.08
N ILE A 58 -4.35 0.36 -9.15
CA ILE A 58 -3.72 -0.32 -8.01
C ILE A 58 -3.48 0.68 -6.87
N VAL A 59 -2.89 1.84 -7.17
CA VAL A 59 -2.64 2.89 -6.16
C VAL A 59 -3.96 3.39 -5.57
N GLN A 60 -4.98 3.65 -6.40
CA GLN A 60 -6.30 4.05 -5.92
C GLN A 60 -6.88 3.02 -4.96
N ASN A 61 -6.89 1.73 -5.34
CA ASN A 61 -7.41 0.68 -4.47
C ASN A 61 -6.63 0.59 -3.14
N LEU A 62 -5.31 0.83 -3.15
CA LEU A 62 -4.48 0.87 -1.94
C LEU A 62 -4.77 2.10 -1.07
N GLN A 63 -5.14 3.23 -1.69
CA GLN A 63 -5.60 4.43 -0.98
C GLN A 63 -6.99 4.21 -0.37
N ASP A 64 -7.90 3.52 -1.08
CA ASP A 64 -9.26 3.26 -0.62
C ASP A 64 -9.28 2.39 0.65
N VAL A 65 -8.30 1.51 0.82
CA VAL A 65 -8.10 0.68 2.03
C VAL A 65 -7.17 1.33 3.06
N ASP A 66 -6.76 2.58 2.83
CA ASP A 66 -5.96 3.40 3.74
C ASP A 66 -4.56 2.83 4.04
N LEU A 67 -3.91 2.24 3.04
CA LEU A 67 -2.54 1.69 3.16
C LEU A 67 -1.46 2.60 2.58
N VAL A 68 -1.81 3.42 1.59
CA VAL A 68 -0.88 4.35 0.96
C VAL A 68 -1.52 5.73 0.86
N GLU A 69 -0.68 6.75 0.75
CA GLU A 69 -1.09 8.12 0.44
C GLU A 69 -0.13 8.77 -0.55
N ILE A 70 -0.56 9.87 -1.16
CA ILE A 70 0.30 10.71 -1.98
C ILE A 70 0.71 11.89 -1.09
N ASN A 71 2.01 12.10 -0.92
CA ASN A 71 2.54 13.19 -0.11
C ASN A 71 2.54 14.52 -0.88
N ASP A 72 2.96 15.60 -0.21
CA ASP A 72 3.00 16.96 -0.77
C ASP A 72 3.96 17.14 -1.97
N VAL A 73 4.73 16.10 -2.31
CA VAL A 73 5.70 16.07 -3.41
C VAL A 73 5.28 15.08 -4.50
N ASP A 74 3.99 14.76 -4.57
CA ASP A 74 3.39 13.82 -5.54
C ASP A 74 4.00 12.40 -5.53
N LYS A 75 4.58 11.98 -4.41
CA LYS A 75 5.09 10.61 -4.24
C LYS A 75 4.13 9.74 -3.45
N ILE A 76 4.02 8.48 -3.88
CA ILE A 76 3.26 7.46 -3.19
C ILE A 76 4.10 6.95 -2.02
N VAL A 77 3.51 6.97 -0.82
CA VAL A 77 4.15 6.53 0.43
C VAL A 77 3.23 5.57 1.17
N VAL A 78 3.81 4.57 1.84
CA VAL A 78 3.06 3.66 2.72
C VAL A 78 2.76 4.36 4.03
N LYS A 79 1.50 4.29 4.48
CA LYS A 79 1.11 4.76 5.81
C LYS A 79 1.70 3.85 6.87
N LYS A 80 2.67 4.36 7.64
CA LYS A 80 3.21 3.65 8.82
C LYS A 80 2.19 3.71 9.95
N ILE A 81 1.91 2.57 10.57
CA ILE A 81 1.05 2.51 11.75
C ILE A 81 1.87 2.86 12.99
N GLU A 82 1.50 3.95 13.66
CA GLU A 82 1.84 4.22 15.07
C GLU A 82 0.77 3.68 16.05
#